data_AF-A0A2D5G7S7-F1
#
_entry.id   AF-A0A2D5G7S7-F1
#
_cell.length_a   1.000
_cell.length_b   1.000
_cell.length_c   1.000
_cell.angle_alpha   90.00
_cell.angle_beta   90.00
_cell.angle_gamma   90.00
#
_symmetry.space_group_name_H-M   'P 1'
#
loop_
_entity.id
_entity.type
_entity.pdbx_description
1 polymer ?
#
loop_
_entity_poly.entity_id
_entity_poly.type
_entity_poly.pdbx_seq_one_letter_code
_entity_poly.pdbx_strand_id
1 'polypeptide(L)'
;MIHFRKIILLIILFTLSACSSIPKNTQNSCAIFEERYLWYKHAKASYKKWGAPIHLQLAFVKKESDFNWLAKPPRKKLFKVIPFKRPSSSFGYSQAVKGTWEQYKRETNSPLATRARFKDSVDFI
;
A
#
# COMPACT_ATOMS: atom_id res chain seq x y z
N MET A 1 39.07 -6.44 7.33
CA MET A 1 38.53 -6.60 5.95
C MET A 1 37.49 -7.73 5.81
N ILE A 2 37.63 -8.89 6.45
CA ILE A 2 36.68 -10.03 6.31
C ILE A 2 35.27 -9.71 6.86
N HIS A 3 35.15 -8.96 7.96
CA HIS A 3 33.84 -8.55 8.49
C HIS A 3 33.07 -7.60 7.57
N PHE A 4 33.75 -6.69 6.86
CA PHE A 4 33.10 -5.75 5.95
C PHE A 4 32.48 -6.44 4.73
N ARG A 5 33.16 -7.45 4.16
CA ARG A 5 32.59 -8.32 3.10
C ARG A 5 31.37 -9.09 3.57
N LYS A 6 31.38 -9.62 4.80
CA LYS A 6 30.23 -10.32 5.38
C LYS A 6 29.03 -9.38 5.58
N ILE A 7 29.27 -8.14 6.04
CA ILE A 7 28.22 -7.13 6.21
C ILE A 7 27.59 -6.76 4.87
N ILE A 8 28.39 -6.52 3.82
CA ILE A 8 27.88 -6.21 2.48
C ILE A 8 27.03 -7.37 1.92
N LEU A 9 27.49 -8.61 2.06
CA LEU A 9 26.73 -9.79 1.65
C LEU A 9 25.38 -9.90 2.39
N LEU A 10 25.36 -9.59 3.69
CA LEU A 10 24.14 -9.63 4.50
C LEU A 10 23.15 -8.54 4.08
N ILE A 11 23.65 -7.34 3.76
CA ILE A 11 22.84 -6.24 3.24
C ILE A 11 22.24 -6.61 1.87
N ILE A 12 23.03 -7.19 0.97
CA ILE A 12 22.56 -7.64 -0.35
C ILE A 12 21.49 -8.73 -0.21
N LEU A 13 21.68 -9.68 0.71
CA LEU A 13 20.69 -10.73 0.95
C LEU A 13 19.38 -10.15 1.49
N PHE A 14 19.47 -9.11 2.33
CA PHE A 14 18.31 -8.43 2.90
C PHE A 14 17.54 -7.59 1.87
N THR A 15 18.23 -6.98 0.89
CA THR A 15 17.55 -6.21 -0.17
C THR A 15 16.84 -7.12 -1.17
N LEU A 16 17.35 -8.33 -1.41
CA LEU A 16 16.73 -9.33 -2.29
C LEU A 16 15.43 -9.91 -1.73
N SER A 17 15.25 -9.93 -0.40
CA SER A 17 14.03 -10.45 0.24
C SER A 17 12.88 -9.44 0.34
N ALA A 18 13.10 -8.17 -0.06
CA ALA A 18 12.14 -7.08 0.12
C ALA A 18 11.01 -7.01 -0.93
N CYS A 19 10.84 -8.04 -1.78
CA CYS A 19 9.81 -8.02 -2.81
C CYS A 19 8.41 -8.20 -2.20
N SER A 20 7.52 -7.22 -2.39
CA SER A 20 6.11 -7.32 -2.01
C SER A 20 5.24 -7.59 -3.23
N SER A 21 4.61 -8.77 -3.25
CA SER A 21 3.61 -9.17 -4.25
C SER A 21 2.18 -8.90 -3.80
N ILE A 22 1.25 -8.91 -4.77
CA ILE A 22 -0.20 -8.89 -4.53
C ILE A 22 -0.62 -10.28 -4.00
N PRO A 23 -1.56 -10.36 -3.04
CA PRO A 23 -2.08 -11.65 -2.55
C PRO A 23 -2.64 -12.51 -3.69
N LYS A 24 -2.48 -13.83 -3.59
CA LYS A 24 -2.92 -14.76 -4.66
C LYS A 24 -4.42 -14.78 -4.86
N ASN A 25 -5.18 -14.70 -3.76
CA ASN A 25 -6.64 -14.69 -3.79
C ASN A 25 -7.16 -13.42 -3.13
N THR A 26 -7.45 -12.40 -3.95
CA THR A 26 -7.95 -11.11 -3.49
C THR A 26 -9.46 -11.09 -3.22
N GLN A 27 -10.18 -12.20 -3.42
CA GLN A 27 -11.62 -12.31 -3.18
C GLN A 27 -11.96 -12.89 -1.80
N ASN A 28 -11.00 -13.55 -1.15
CA ASN A 28 -11.19 -14.17 0.17
C ASN A 28 -10.33 -13.46 1.22
N SER A 29 -10.96 -12.75 2.16
CA SER A 29 -10.29 -12.01 3.22
C SER A 29 -9.50 -12.91 4.19
N CYS A 30 -10.00 -14.10 4.50
CA CYS A 30 -9.29 -15.07 5.33
C CYS A 30 -7.98 -15.50 4.67
N ALA A 31 -8.03 -15.87 3.38
CA ALA A 31 -6.85 -16.26 2.61
C ALA A 31 -5.80 -15.13 2.54
N ILE A 32 -6.24 -13.88 2.37
CA ILE A 32 -5.34 -12.71 2.41
C ILE A 32 -4.62 -12.61 3.76
N PHE A 33 -5.33 -12.80 4.87
CA PHE A 33 -4.74 -12.70 6.20
C PHE A 33 -3.88 -13.91 6.59
N GLU A 34 -4.17 -15.10 6.06
CA GLU A 34 -3.29 -16.26 6.17
C GLU A 34 -1.96 -16.03 5.43
N GLU A 35 -2.01 -15.48 4.21
CA GLU A 35 -0.80 -15.12 3.46
C GLU A 35 -0.06 -13.93 4.08
N ARG A 36 -0.79 -12.95 4.61
CA ARG A 36 -0.28 -11.65 5.09
C ARG A 36 -0.76 -11.37 6.51
N TYR A 37 -0.32 -12.17 7.46
CA TYR A 37 -0.72 -12.01 8.86
C TYR A 37 -0.51 -10.60 9.44
N LEU A 38 0.56 -9.90 9.03
CA LEU A 38 0.79 -8.51 9.46
C LEU A 38 -0.28 -7.54 8.97
N TRP A 39 -0.93 -7.79 7.83
CA TRP A 39 -2.03 -6.97 7.33
C TRP A 39 -3.24 -7.03 8.25
N TYR A 40 -3.56 -8.21 8.80
CA TYR A 40 -4.60 -8.33 9.82
C TYR A 40 -4.27 -7.48 11.06
N LYS A 41 -3.03 -7.52 11.53
CA LYS A 41 -2.60 -6.68 12.66
C LYS A 41 -2.78 -5.19 12.37
N HIS A 42 -2.45 -4.75 11.16
CA HIS A 42 -2.61 -3.35 10.76
C HIS A 42 -4.08 -2.93 10.64
N ALA A 43 -4.91 -3.73 9.97
CA ALA A 43 -6.34 -3.43 9.83
C ALA A 43 -7.05 -3.43 11.20
N LYS A 44 -6.69 -4.37 12.09
CA LYS A 44 -7.18 -4.40 13.47
C LYS A 44 -6.73 -3.20 14.28
N ALA A 45 -5.50 -2.70 14.07
CA ALA A 45 -5.02 -1.49 14.74
C ALA A 45 -5.80 -0.25 14.28
N SER A 46 -6.06 -0.11 12.97
CA SER A 46 -6.92 0.94 12.43
C SER A 46 -8.34 0.84 13.00
N TYR A 47 -8.94 -0.35 13.02
CA TYR A 47 -10.25 -0.59 13.61
C TYR A 47 -10.31 -0.15 15.08
N LYS A 48 -9.29 -0.49 15.89
CA LYS A 48 -9.23 -0.08 17.30
C LYS A 48 -9.11 1.43 17.48
N LYS A 49 -8.44 2.12 16.55
CA LYS A 49 -8.18 3.56 16.61
C LYS A 49 -9.36 4.39 16.12
N TRP A 50 -9.97 3.97 15.00
CA TRP A 50 -10.98 4.76 14.28
C TRP A 50 -12.39 4.15 14.28
N GLY A 51 -12.53 2.88 14.69
CA GLY A 51 -13.81 2.16 14.68
C GLY A 51 -14.24 1.59 13.32
N ALA A 52 -13.52 1.90 12.24
CA ALA A 52 -13.84 1.42 10.89
C ALA A 52 -13.71 -0.12 10.79
N PRO A 53 -14.80 -0.88 10.51
CA PRO A 53 -14.75 -2.34 10.45
C PRO A 53 -13.71 -2.88 9.45
N ILE A 54 -13.00 -3.94 9.85
CA ILE A 54 -11.90 -4.53 9.04
C ILE A 54 -12.36 -4.93 7.64
N HIS A 55 -13.56 -5.51 7.51
CA HIS A 55 -14.08 -5.93 6.21
C HIS A 55 -14.36 -4.74 5.28
N LEU A 56 -14.75 -3.57 5.82
CA LEU A 56 -14.91 -2.35 5.03
C LEU A 56 -13.56 -1.82 4.57
N GLN A 57 -12.55 -1.79 5.45
CA GLN A 57 -11.19 -1.41 5.06
C GLN A 57 -10.68 -2.28 3.89
N LEU A 58 -10.86 -3.61 3.97
CA LEU A 58 -10.50 -4.53 2.89
C LEU A 58 -11.33 -4.30 1.62
N ALA A 59 -12.64 -4.06 1.74
CA ALA A 59 -13.51 -3.80 0.60
C ALA A 59 -13.09 -2.54 -0.16
N PHE A 60 -12.74 -1.48 0.56
CA PHE A 60 -12.18 -0.26 -0.04
C PHE A 60 -10.87 -0.55 -0.77
N VAL A 61 -9.91 -1.20 -0.12
CA VAL A 61 -8.63 -1.55 -0.76
C VAL A 61 -8.83 -2.42 -2.00
N LYS A 62 -9.72 -3.42 -1.91
CA LYS A 62 -10.10 -4.29 -3.03
C LYS A 62 -10.68 -3.49 -4.19
N LYS A 63 -11.59 -2.55 -3.90
CA LYS A 63 -12.25 -1.76 -4.94
C LYS A 63 -11.32 -0.75 -5.59
N GLU A 64 -10.47 -0.09 -4.80
CA GLU A 64 -9.60 0.99 -5.25
C GLU A 64 -8.34 0.50 -5.96
N SER A 65 -7.75 -0.60 -5.50
CA SER A 65 -6.43 -1.05 -5.98
C SER A 65 -6.32 -2.54 -6.27
N ASP A 66 -7.32 -3.34 -5.90
CA ASP A 66 -7.22 -4.80 -5.89
C ASP A 66 -5.96 -5.30 -5.16
N PHE A 67 -5.63 -4.65 -4.04
CA PHE A 67 -4.42 -4.90 -3.24
C PHE A 67 -3.09 -4.68 -3.99
N ASN A 68 -3.11 -3.92 -5.09
CA ASN A 68 -1.90 -3.49 -5.79
C ASN A 68 -1.32 -2.21 -5.18
N TRP A 69 -0.18 -2.34 -4.49
CA TRP A 69 0.53 -1.22 -3.86
C TRP A 69 1.06 -0.16 -4.85
N LEU A 70 1.19 -0.50 -6.14
CA LEU A 70 1.57 0.41 -7.22
C LEU A 70 0.40 0.88 -8.08
N ALA A 71 -0.85 0.59 -7.68
CA ALA A 71 -2.04 1.00 -8.42
C ALA A 71 -2.02 2.50 -8.73
N LYS A 72 -2.22 2.83 -10.00
CA LYS A 72 -2.32 4.20 -10.53
C LYS A 72 -3.41 4.25 -11.58
N PRO A 73 -4.14 5.37 -11.70
CA PRO A 73 -5.10 5.55 -12.77
C PRO A 73 -4.46 5.37 -14.15
N PRO A 74 -5.20 4.82 -15.13
CA PRO A 74 -4.74 4.73 -16.51
C PRO A 74 -4.47 6.14 -17.06
N ARG A 75 -3.47 6.24 -17.93
CA ARG A 75 -3.17 7.52 -18.60
C ARG A 75 -4.25 7.83 -19.63
N LYS A 76 -4.62 9.11 -19.73
CA LYS A 76 -5.39 9.57 -20.89
C LYS A 76 -4.51 9.42 -22.14
N LYS A 77 -5.12 9.07 -23.28
CA LYS A 77 -4.42 8.97 -24.57
C LYS A 77 -4.86 10.12 -25.48
N LEU A 78 -3.92 10.85 -26.05
CA LEU A 78 -4.19 11.79 -27.14
C LEU A 78 -4.31 11.00 -28.45
N PHE A 79 -5.32 11.33 -29.26
CA PHE A 79 -5.60 10.63 -30.53
C PHE A 79 -5.68 9.10 -30.41
N LYS A 80 -6.11 8.59 -29.25
CA LYS A 80 -6.15 7.14 -28.89
C LYS A 80 -4.79 6.41 -28.86
N VAL A 81 -3.66 7.07 -29.15
CA VAL A 81 -2.34 6.43 -29.27
C VAL A 81 -1.31 6.99 -28.29
N ILE A 82 -1.21 8.31 -28.14
CA ILE A 82 -0.08 8.94 -27.42
C ILE A 82 -0.39 9.01 -25.90
N PRO A 83 0.41 8.38 -25.02
CA PRO A 83 0.20 8.45 -23.58
C PRO A 83 0.40 9.88 -23.05
N PHE A 84 -0.60 10.40 -22.34
CA PHE A 84 -0.57 11.74 -21.75
C PHE A 84 -0.64 11.69 -20.22
N LYS A 85 -1.10 12.77 -19.60
CA LYS A 85 -1.28 12.91 -18.15
C LYS A 85 -2.33 11.94 -17.61
N ARG A 86 -2.18 11.59 -16.33
CA ARG A 86 -3.21 10.86 -15.58
C ARG A 86 -4.32 11.83 -15.16
N PRO A 87 -5.57 11.34 -15.02
CA PRO A 87 -6.69 12.16 -14.55
C PRO A 87 -6.50 12.64 -13.10
N SER A 88 -5.85 11.85 -12.25
CA SER A 88 -5.62 12.19 -10.85
C SER A 88 -4.22 11.77 -10.39
N SER A 89 -3.85 12.26 -9.20
CA SER A 89 -2.63 11.87 -8.49
C SER A 89 -2.83 10.65 -7.56
N SER A 90 -3.97 9.96 -7.68
CA SER A 90 -4.32 8.76 -6.92
C SER A 90 -3.23 7.69 -7.06
N PHE A 91 -2.89 7.06 -5.94
CA PHE A 91 -1.80 6.08 -5.88
C PHE A 91 -1.95 5.12 -4.71
N GLY A 92 -1.53 3.87 -4.92
CA GLY A 92 -1.40 2.86 -3.86
C GLY A 92 -2.73 2.25 -3.43
N TYR A 93 -2.76 1.67 -2.23
CA TYR A 93 -3.89 0.84 -1.79
C TYR A 93 -5.20 1.61 -1.63
N SER A 94 -5.13 2.82 -1.06
CA SER A 94 -6.30 3.68 -0.81
C SER A 94 -6.65 4.59 -1.98
N GLN A 95 -5.84 4.61 -3.04
CA GLN A 95 -5.95 5.56 -4.16
C GLN A 95 -6.07 7.05 -3.74
N ALA A 96 -5.58 7.41 -2.55
CA ALA A 96 -5.60 8.78 -2.07
C ALA A 96 -4.78 9.72 -2.99
N VAL A 97 -5.34 10.90 -3.28
CA VAL A 97 -4.63 11.96 -4.01
C VAL A 97 -3.60 12.63 -3.11
N LYS A 98 -2.61 13.30 -3.73
CA LYS A 98 -1.47 13.90 -3.00
C LYS A 98 -1.92 14.87 -1.91
N GLY A 99 -2.89 15.75 -2.19
CA GLY A 99 -3.37 16.76 -1.23
C GLY A 99 -3.96 16.13 0.03
N THR A 100 -4.92 15.22 -0.14
CA THR A 100 -5.57 14.48 0.96
C THR A 100 -4.59 13.64 1.77
N TRP A 101 -3.60 13.02 1.10
CA TRP A 101 -2.58 12.26 1.82
C TRP A 101 -1.68 13.13 2.69
N GLU A 102 -1.27 14.31 2.20
CA GLU A 102 -0.48 15.23 3.02
C GLU A 102 -1.29 15.81 4.19
N GLN A 103 -2.60 15.98 4.02
CA GLN A 103 -3.48 16.35 5.14
C GLN A 103 -3.50 15.27 6.22
N TYR A 104 -3.76 14.02 5.85
CA TYR A 104 -3.70 12.87 6.76
C TYR A 104 -2.36 12.80 7.53
N LYS A 105 -1.23 12.98 6.83
CA LYS A 105 0.09 12.95 7.46
C LYS A 105 0.27 14.02 8.54
N ARG A 106 -0.31 15.21 8.33
CA ARG A 106 -0.26 16.30 9.31
C ARG A 106 -1.17 16.01 10.51
N GLU A 107 -2.40 15.59 10.25
CA GLU A 107 -3.40 15.32 11.30
C GLU A 107 -3.03 14.14 12.19
N THR A 108 -2.34 13.13 11.64
CA THR A 108 -1.90 11.93 12.37
C THR A 108 -0.44 11.99 12.81
N ASN A 109 0.23 13.13 12.66
CA ASN A 109 1.65 13.32 12.96
C ASN A 109 2.55 12.21 12.39
N SER A 110 2.30 11.82 11.14
CA SER A 110 2.91 10.65 10.48
C SER A 110 3.70 11.06 9.22
N PRO A 111 4.84 11.77 9.35
CA PRO A 111 5.56 12.33 8.21
C PRO A 111 6.16 11.27 7.26
N LEU A 112 6.39 10.05 7.76
CA LEU A 112 6.95 8.93 6.99
C LEU A 112 5.88 7.97 6.44
N ALA A 113 4.60 8.31 6.56
CA ALA A 113 3.52 7.49 6.03
C ALA A 113 3.50 7.55 4.49
N THR A 114 3.35 6.39 3.86
CA THR A 114 3.41 6.23 2.41
C THR A 114 2.16 5.55 1.87
N ARG A 115 1.61 6.05 0.76
CA ARG A 115 0.43 5.49 0.07
C ARG A 115 0.63 4.05 -0.43
N ALA A 116 1.89 3.66 -0.60
CA ALA A 116 2.28 2.32 -1.02
C ALA A 116 2.26 1.29 0.12
N ARG A 117 2.19 1.71 1.39
CA ARG A 117 2.24 0.79 2.53
C ARG A 117 0.82 0.46 2.97
N PHE A 118 0.52 -0.84 3.08
CA PHE A 118 -0.79 -1.32 3.50
C PHE A 118 -1.17 -0.73 4.88
N LYS A 119 -0.26 -0.80 5.86
CA LYS A 119 -0.45 -0.23 7.21
C LYS A 119 -0.96 1.21 7.17
N ASP A 120 -0.30 2.08 6.41
CA ASP A 120 -0.62 3.50 6.38
C ASP A 120 -1.92 3.74 5.61
N SER A 121 -2.19 2.92 4.60
CA SER A 121 -3.39 3.04 3.77
C SER A 121 -4.65 2.63 4.51
N VAL A 122 -4.60 1.58 5.34
CA VAL A 122 -5.76 1.17 6.15
C VAL A 122 -5.96 2.02 7.39
N ASP A 123 -4.95 2.76 7.86
CA ASP A 123 -5.13 3.80 8.89
C ASP A 123 -5.75 5.08 8.31
N PHE A 124 -5.48 5.35 7.03
CA PHE A 124 -6.07 6.46 6.28
C PHE A 124 -7.54 6.24 5.90
N ILE A 125 -7.90 5.01 5.52
CA ILE A 125 -9.28 4.59 5.21
C ILE A 125 -10.08 4.52 6.50
#